data_AF-A0A972ZU43-F1
#
_entry.id   AF-A0A972ZU43-F1
#
_cell.length_a   1.000
_cell.length_b   1.000
_cell.length_c   1.000
_cell.angle_alpha   90.00
_cell.angle_beta   90.00
_cell.angle_gamma   90.00
#
_symmetry.space_group_name_H-M   'P 1'
#
loop_
_entity.id
_entity.type
_entity.pdbx_description
1 polymer ?
#
loop_
_entity_poly.entity_id
_entity_poly.type
_entity_poly.pdbx_seq_one_letter_code
_entity_poly.pdbx_strand_id
1 'polypeptide(L)'
;MDKKVNYYIDPKGDFVIENYNLAGPFANFLPGIAGLFGIPMWAFYVNRGQCMCSFGVKSKDSPIMEFLPANRAFQLTSSQGFRTFIKLKHKNKTILYEPFRPHPENGIFPAQQRMFINSYELRIQETIPAIGLEVEVNYFTVPNESFAALARTVTLSNISRKPLNAEILDGTPLIIPYGVSNFFLQKMRRTVEAWMRVENIQKHAPFYRLNVDPSDISETAFINEGNFYLASLTD
;
A
#
# COMPACT_ATOMS: atom_id res chain seq x y z
N MET A 1 -26.74 -3.65 -12.56
CA MET A 1 -26.86 -2.29 -12.00
C MET A 1 -25.64 -1.53 -12.45
N ASP A 2 -25.82 -0.48 -13.26
CA ASP A 2 -24.72 0.39 -13.66
C ASP A 2 -24.12 1.01 -12.40
N LYS A 3 -22.89 0.61 -12.07
CA LYS A 3 -22.17 1.22 -10.95
C LYS A 3 -21.80 2.65 -11.35
N LYS A 4 -22.57 3.62 -10.86
CA LYS A 4 -22.32 5.04 -11.11
C LYS A 4 -21.14 5.52 -10.25
N VAL A 5 -20.25 6.30 -10.85
CA VAL A 5 -19.21 7.04 -10.13
C VAL A 5 -19.79 8.37 -9.66
N ASN A 6 -19.65 8.67 -8.37
CA ASN A 6 -20.10 9.93 -7.77
C ASN A 6 -18.94 10.57 -6.99
N TYR A 7 -18.94 11.91 -6.95
CA TYR A 7 -17.96 12.72 -6.22
C TYR A 7 -18.70 13.68 -5.29
N TYR A 8 -18.27 13.79 -4.04
CA TYR A 8 -18.85 14.75 -3.07
C TYR A 8 -17.87 15.01 -1.92
N ILE A 9 -18.15 16.05 -1.14
CA ILE A 9 -17.55 16.26 0.18
C ILE A 9 -18.56 15.77 1.20
N ASP A 10 -18.16 14.86 2.08
CA ASP A 10 -19.04 14.34 3.14
C ASP A 10 -19.14 15.33 4.33
N PRO A 11 -20.06 15.11 5.28
CA PRO A 11 -20.19 15.99 6.46
C PRO A 11 -18.95 16.04 7.37
N LYS A 12 -18.00 15.10 7.25
CA LYS A 12 -16.72 15.11 7.98
C LYS A 12 -15.65 15.93 7.24
N GLY A 13 -15.93 16.37 6.01
CA GLY A 13 -15.01 17.11 5.17
C GLY A 13 -14.12 16.24 4.28
N ASP A 14 -14.37 14.92 4.22
CA ASP A 14 -13.63 14.03 3.32
C ASP A 14 -14.12 14.25 1.88
N PHE A 15 -13.19 14.34 0.92
CA PHE A 15 -13.52 14.22 -0.49
C PHE A 15 -13.70 12.75 -0.85
N VAL A 16 -14.89 12.38 -1.31
CA VAL A 16 -15.30 11.00 -1.55
C VAL A 16 -15.43 10.71 -3.03
N ILE A 17 -14.87 9.58 -3.46
CA ILE A 17 -15.06 9.00 -4.80
C ILE A 17 -15.72 7.63 -4.66
N GLU A 18 -16.98 7.53 -5.08
CA GLU A 18 -17.69 6.25 -5.14
C GLU A 18 -17.30 5.45 -6.38
N ASN A 19 -17.13 4.15 -6.21
CA ASN A 19 -16.63 3.24 -7.23
C ASN A 19 -15.33 3.74 -7.87
N TYR A 20 -14.38 4.20 -7.04
CA TYR A 20 -13.16 4.90 -7.48
C TYR A 20 -12.32 4.15 -8.53
N ASN A 21 -12.33 2.81 -8.53
CA ASN A 21 -11.65 2.01 -9.56
C ASN A 21 -12.25 2.20 -10.97
N LEU A 22 -13.53 2.57 -11.07
CA LEU A 22 -14.24 2.88 -12.31
C LEU A 22 -14.15 4.38 -12.68
N ALA A 23 -13.71 5.22 -11.74
CA ALA A 23 -13.54 6.64 -11.99
C ALA A 23 -12.39 6.92 -12.97
N GLY A 24 -12.44 8.10 -13.59
CA GLY A 24 -11.33 8.63 -14.38
C GLY A 24 -10.02 8.66 -13.57
N PRO A 25 -8.84 8.63 -14.22
CA PRO A 25 -7.57 8.62 -13.51
C PRO A 25 -7.45 9.77 -12.50
N PHE A 26 -7.20 9.41 -11.24
CA PHE A 26 -6.96 10.34 -10.14
C PHE A 26 -5.66 9.93 -9.43
N ALA A 27 -4.84 10.91 -9.08
CA ALA A 27 -3.60 10.70 -8.36
C ALA A 27 -3.32 11.86 -7.41
N ASN A 28 -2.66 11.58 -6.29
CA ASN A 28 -2.27 12.59 -5.33
C ASN A 28 -1.11 12.07 -4.45
N PHE A 29 -0.64 12.91 -3.54
CA PHE A 29 0.36 12.59 -2.53
C PHE A 29 -0.22 12.73 -1.13
N LEU A 30 0.21 11.88 -0.20
CA LEU A 30 0.07 12.18 1.22
C LEU A 30 1.00 13.35 1.60
N PRO A 31 0.76 14.02 2.74
CA PRO A 31 1.64 15.09 3.20
C PRO A 31 3.10 14.65 3.27
N GLY A 32 3.97 15.45 2.64
CA GLY A 32 5.39 15.15 2.57
C GLY A 32 6.13 15.27 3.91
N ILE A 33 5.53 15.95 4.88
CA ILE A 33 6.03 16.15 6.24
C ILE A 33 4.92 15.74 7.21
N ALA A 34 5.19 14.75 8.06
CA ALA A 34 4.21 14.20 9.00
C ALA A 34 4.22 14.99 10.32
N GLY A 35 3.39 16.02 10.42
CA GLY A 35 3.35 16.89 11.61
C GLY A 35 4.55 17.85 11.70
N LEU A 36 4.62 18.63 12.79
CA LEU A 36 5.56 19.75 12.90
C LEU A 36 7.04 19.32 12.91
N PHE A 37 7.33 18.15 13.46
CA PHE A 37 8.68 17.59 13.57
C PHE A 37 8.87 16.30 12.75
N GLY A 38 7.96 16.02 11.82
CA GLY A 38 8.01 14.81 11.02
C GLY A 38 9.23 14.73 10.12
N ILE A 39 9.79 13.53 9.98
CA ILE A 39 10.84 13.27 8.98
C ILE A 39 10.18 13.18 7.60
N PRO A 40 10.68 13.92 6.58
CA PRO A 40 10.03 13.96 5.28
C PRO A 40 10.01 12.61 4.55
N MET A 41 8.89 12.30 3.91
CA MET A 41 8.75 11.19 2.99
C MET A 41 7.80 11.54 1.86
N TRP A 42 8.00 10.95 0.69
CA TRP A 42 7.07 11.08 -0.43
C TRP A 42 6.23 9.81 -0.51
N ALA A 43 4.91 9.95 -0.64
CA ALA A 43 3.99 8.82 -0.78
C ALA A 43 2.92 9.15 -1.82
N PHE A 44 3.07 8.54 -3.00
CA PHE A 44 2.26 8.74 -4.19
C PHE A 44 1.22 7.63 -4.33
N TYR A 45 -0.03 8.02 -4.54
CA TYR A 45 -1.14 7.09 -4.71
C TYR A 45 -2.02 7.45 -5.90
N VAL A 46 -2.70 6.44 -6.44
CA VAL A 46 -3.65 6.54 -7.54
C VAL A 46 -4.98 5.88 -7.16
N ASN A 47 -6.06 6.15 -7.90
CA ASN A 47 -7.36 5.51 -7.67
C ASN A 47 -7.48 4.11 -8.31
N ARG A 48 -6.49 3.23 -8.12
CA ARG A 48 -6.51 1.84 -8.61
C ARG A 48 -6.09 0.87 -7.52
N GLY A 49 -6.75 -0.30 -7.44
CA GLY A 49 -6.42 -1.31 -6.43
C GLY A 49 -6.49 -0.73 -5.03
N GLN A 50 -5.49 -1.02 -4.19
CA GLN A 50 -5.37 -0.42 -2.84
C GLN A 50 -4.61 0.92 -2.80
N CYS A 51 -4.59 1.63 -3.93
CA CYS A 51 -4.15 3.01 -4.12
C CYS A 51 -2.66 3.32 -4.02
N MET A 52 -1.97 2.88 -2.97
CA MET A 52 -0.57 3.27 -2.74
C MET A 52 0.33 2.65 -3.81
N CYS A 53 1.01 3.51 -4.58
CA CYS A 53 1.75 3.12 -5.79
C CYS A 53 3.27 3.22 -5.62
N SER A 54 3.74 4.27 -4.94
CA SER A 54 5.17 4.52 -4.79
C SER A 54 5.41 5.35 -3.53
N PHE A 55 6.44 5.02 -2.75
CA PHE A 55 6.82 5.84 -1.60
C PHE A 55 8.29 5.62 -1.22
N GLY A 56 8.86 6.61 -0.54
CA GLY A 56 10.25 6.58 -0.10
C GLY A 56 10.65 7.86 0.63
N VAL A 57 11.95 8.02 0.85
CA VAL A 57 12.53 9.18 1.55
C VAL A 57 13.44 9.96 0.60
N LYS A 58 13.73 11.22 0.91
CA LYS A 58 14.67 12.12 0.18
C LYS A 58 14.33 12.35 -1.30
N SER A 59 14.47 11.35 -2.17
CA SER A 59 14.22 11.41 -3.60
C SER A 59 13.83 10.02 -4.15
N LYS A 60 13.60 9.92 -5.46
CA LYS A 60 13.39 8.64 -6.16
C LYS A 60 14.58 7.67 -6.05
N ASP A 61 15.75 8.13 -5.62
CA ASP A 61 16.95 7.30 -5.41
C ASP A 61 17.02 6.69 -4.01
N SER A 62 16.01 6.92 -3.16
CA SER A 62 15.81 6.19 -1.91
C SER A 62 14.36 5.71 -1.77
N PRO A 63 13.87 4.89 -2.72
CA PRO A 63 12.52 4.36 -2.67
C PRO A 63 12.42 3.22 -1.64
N ILE A 64 11.27 3.12 -0.98
CA ILE A 64 10.84 1.92 -0.25
C ILE A 64 9.96 1.07 -1.18
N MET A 65 9.15 1.73 -2.02
CA MET A 65 8.43 1.15 -3.14
C MET A 65 8.79 1.92 -4.42
N GLU A 66 8.93 1.21 -5.54
CA GLU A 66 9.48 1.76 -6.78
C GLU A 66 8.74 3.02 -7.21
N PHE A 67 9.49 4.07 -7.58
CA PHE A 67 8.92 5.24 -8.22
C PHE A 67 8.40 4.89 -9.62
N LEU A 68 7.10 5.00 -9.83
CA LEU A 68 6.47 4.76 -11.12
C LEU A 68 5.96 6.09 -11.72
N PRO A 69 6.26 6.38 -13.01
CA PRO A 69 5.60 7.46 -13.70
C PRO A 69 4.10 7.17 -13.84
N ALA A 70 3.28 8.22 -13.95
CA ALA A 70 1.82 8.11 -13.91
C ALA A 70 1.25 7.08 -14.89
N ASN A 71 1.77 6.99 -16.11
CA ASN A 71 1.33 6.01 -17.11
C ASN A 71 1.50 4.55 -16.67
N ARG A 72 2.52 4.24 -15.86
CA ARG A 72 2.72 2.91 -15.27
C ARG A 72 1.99 2.75 -13.95
N ALA A 73 1.89 3.80 -13.15
CA ALA A 73 1.24 3.77 -11.85
C ALA A 73 -0.18 3.19 -11.92
N PHE A 74 -1.02 3.69 -12.83
CA PHE A 74 -2.39 3.18 -13.00
C PHE A 74 -2.46 1.72 -13.47
N GLN A 75 -1.43 1.22 -14.16
CA GLN A 75 -1.39 -0.15 -14.68
C GLN A 75 -0.89 -1.15 -13.63
N LEU A 76 0.06 -0.73 -12.78
CA LEU A 76 0.80 -1.62 -11.89
C LEU A 76 0.35 -1.56 -10.44
N THR A 77 -0.36 -0.50 -10.00
CA THR A 77 -0.75 -0.36 -8.58
C THR A 77 -1.53 -1.58 -8.06
N SER A 78 -2.43 -2.15 -8.87
CA SER A 78 -3.22 -3.32 -8.46
C SER A 78 -2.42 -4.62 -8.32
N SER A 79 -1.20 -4.69 -8.88
CA SER A 79 -0.36 -5.90 -8.85
C SER A 79 0.93 -5.73 -8.03
N GLN A 80 1.47 -4.51 -7.95
CA GLN A 80 2.73 -4.18 -7.29
C GLN A 80 2.55 -3.34 -6.01
N GLY A 81 1.38 -2.73 -5.81
CA GLY A 81 1.02 -2.05 -4.56
C GLY A 81 0.59 -3.02 -3.46
N PHE A 82 0.06 -2.49 -2.37
CA PHE A 82 -0.47 -3.31 -1.27
C PHE A 82 -1.63 -4.20 -1.70
N ARG A 83 -1.70 -5.40 -1.12
CA ARG A 83 -2.72 -6.40 -1.43
C ARG A 83 -3.16 -7.11 -0.15
N THR A 84 -4.44 -7.50 -0.15
CA THR A 84 -5.09 -8.21 0.94
C THR A 84 -5.84 -9.38 0.35
N PHE A 85 -5.64 -10.56 0.89
CA PHE A 85 -6.34 -11.78 0.50
C PHE A 85 -7.07 -12.32 1.72
N ILE A 86 -8.32 -12.69 1.52
CA ILE A 86 -9.21 -13.15 2.57
C ILE A 86 -9.73 -14.52 2.15
N LYS A 87 -9.42 -15.53 2.95
CA LYS A 87 -9.98 -16.89 2.81
C LYS A 87 -11.11 -17.05 3.81
N LEU A 88 -12.34 -17.12 3.32
CA LEU A 88 -13.56 -17.23 4.12
C LEU A 88 -14.10 -18.65 4.09
N LYS A 89 -14.49 -19.17 5.25
CA LYS A 89 -15.27 -20.42 5.35
C LYS A 89 -16.76 -20.07 5.45
N HIS A 90 -17.53 -20.35 4.41
CA HIS A 90 -18.96 -20.06 4.34
C HIS A 90 -19.76 -21.25 3.82
N LYS A 91 -20.70 -21.78 4.63
CA LYS A 91 -21.62 -22.88 4.27
C LYS A 91 -20.92 -24.07 3.57
N ASN A 92 -19.85 -24.59 4.19
CA ASN A 92 -19.00 -25.68 3.69
C ASN A 92 -18.22 -25.39 2.39
N LYS A 93 -18.16 -24.13 1.94
CA LYS A 93 -17.29 -23.70 0.85
C LYS A 93 -16.20 -22.77 1.36
N THR A 94 -15.03 -22.88 0.79
CA THR A 94 -13.94 -21.92 0.95
C THR A 94 -14.06 -20.89 -0.18
N ILE A 95 -14.13 -19.62 0.19
CA ILE A 95 -14.16 -18.49 -0.74
C ILE A 95 -12.85 -17.74 -0.61
N LEU A 96 -12.15 -17.53 -1.72
CA LEU A 96 -11.00 -16.62 -1.77
C LEU A 96 -11.47 -15.28 -2.31
N TYR A 97 -11.16 -14.22 -1.59
CA TYR A 97 -11.58 -12.86 -1.92
C TYR A 97 -10.40 -11.91 -1.81
N GLU A 98 -10.21 -11.08 -2.84
CA GLU A 98 -9.21 -10.01 -2.85
C GLU A 98 -9.94 -8.67 -2.96
N PRO A 99 -10.05 -7.91 -1.85
CA PRO A 99 -10.76 -6.65 -1.86
C PRO A 99 -10.14 -5.62 -2.83
N PHE A 100 -10.92 -4.62 -3.20
CA PHE A 100 -10.49 -3.45 -3.98
C PHE A 100 -10.10 -3.72 -5.44
N ARG A 101 -10.43 -4.90 -5.98
CA ARG A 101 -10.28 -5.19 -7.41
C ARG A 101 -11.31 -4.43 -8.26
N PRO A 102 -10.96 -3.96 -9.48
CA PRO A 102 -11.94 -3.42 -10.40
C PRO A 102 -12.97 -4.50 -10.77
N HIS A 103 -14.23 -4.11 -10.95
CA HIS A 103 -15.27 -5.03 -11.44
C HIS A 103 -15.20 -5.07 -12.99
N PRO A 104 -15.29 -6.23 -13.67
CA PRO A 104 -15.73 -7.55 -13.20
C PRO A 104 -14.66 -8.49 -12.63
N GLU A 105 -13.39 -8.09 -12.52
CA GLU A 105 -12.32 -8.98 -11.99
C GLU A 105 -12.62 -9.47 -10.56
N ASN A 106 -13.34 -8.68 -9.77
CA ASN A 106 -13.85 -9.07 -8.44
C ASN A 106 -15.11 -9.97 -8.48
N GLY A 107 -15.39 -10.63 -9.62
CA GLY A 107 -16.66 -11.18 -10.13
C GLY A 107 -17.39 -12.25 -9.32
N ILE A 108 -17.12 -12.37 -8.02
CA ILE A 108 -17.80 -13.29 -7.12
C ILE A 108 -18.99 -12.61 -6.46
N PHE A 109 -18.86 -11.33 -6.06
CA PHE A 109 -19.92 -10.60 -5.35
C PHE A 109 -20.03 -9.14 -5.78
N PRO A 110 -21.25 -8.58 -5.86
CA PRO A 110 -21.43 -7.14 -5.92
C PRO A 110 -20.81 -6.48 -4.68
N ALA A 111 -19.90 -5.54 -4.90
CA ALA A 111 -19.25 -4.75 -3.86
C ALA A 111 -19.33 -3.25 -4.17
N GLN A 112 -19.46 -2.43 -3.13
CA GLN A 112 -19.37 -0.97 -3.22
C GLN A 112 -18.01 -0.54 -2.71
N GLN A 113 -17.25 0.16 -3.55
CA GLN A 113 -15.93 0.69 -3.21
C GLN A 113 -16.02 2.20 -3.04
N ARG A 114 -15.40 2.75 -1.99
CA ARG A 114 -15.31 4.18 -1.75
C ARG A 114 -13.88 4.55 -1.42
N MET A 115 -13.46 5.71 -1.90
CA MET A 115 -12.18 6.34 -1.56
C MET A 115 -12.50 7.66 -0.87
N PHE A 116 -11.88 7.90 0.27
CA PHE A 116 -12.03 9.09 1.11
C PHE A 116 -10.65 9.74 1.24
N ILE A 117 -10.58 11.02 0.92
CA ILE A 117 -9.34 11.78 0.92
C ILE A 117 -9.54 13.01 1.81
N ASN A 118 -8.61 13.22 2.73
CA ASN A 118 -8.51 14.47 3.47
C ASN A 118 -7.05 14.95 3.51
N SER A 119 -6.78 15.94 4.37
CA SER A 119 -5.48 16.61 4.42
C SER A 119 -4.34 15.77 5.01
N TYR A 120 -4.62 14.66 5.69
CA TYR A 120 -3.60 13.87 6.40
C TYR A 120 -3.67 12.36 6.18
N GLU A 121 -4.78 11.83 5.67
CA GLU A 121 -4.94 10.41 5.38
C GLU A 121 -5.63 10.14 4.03
N LEU A 122 -5.42 8.91 3.56
CA LEU A 122 -6.16 8.29 2.48
C LEU A 122 -6.84 7.03 3.02
N ARG A 123 -8.16 6.96 2.91
CA ARG A 123 -8.94 5.80 3.32
C ARG A 123 -9.68 5.21 2.12
N ILE A 124 -9.70 3.89 2.02
CA ILE A 124 -10.54 3.16 1.07
C ILE A 124 -11.38 2.15 1.82
N GLN A 125 -12.60 1.93 1.33
CA GLN A 125 -13.55 1.02 1.94
C GLN A 125 -14.23 0.19 0.85
N GLU A 126 -14.39 -1.10 1.09
CA GLU A 126 -15.18 -2.00 0.26
C GLU A 126 -16.21 -2.74 1.12
N THR A 127 -17.48 -2.54 0.82
CA THR A 127 -18.60 -3.25 1.45
C THR A 127 -19.08 -4.36 0.52
N ILE A 128 -19.16 -5.59 1.04
CA ILE A 128 -19.60 -6.80 0.32
C ILE A 128 -20.82 -7.43 1.02
N PRO A 129 -22.05 -6.94 0.75
CA PRO A 129 -23.24 -7.39 1.47
C PRO A 129 -23.53 -8.90 1.34
N ALA A 130 -23.16 -9.51 0.20
CA ALA A 130 -23.44 -10.93 -0.07
C ALA A 130 -22.74 -11.90 0.90
N ILE A 131 -21.60 -11.49 1.47
CA ILE A 131 -20.84 -12.25 2.48
C ILE A 131 -20.84 -11.54 3.84
N GLY A 132 -21.49 -10.38 3.93
CA GLY A 132 -21.59 -9.58 5.15
C GLY A 132 -20.23 -9.12 5.70
N LEU A 133 -19.34 -8.73 4.80
CA LEU A 133 -18.00 -8.25 5.11
C LEU A 133 -17.85 -6.80 4.66
N GLU A 134 -17.16 -6.00 5.47
CA GLU A 134 -16.62 -4.71 5.07
C GLU A 134 -15.13 -4.68 5.34
N VAL A 135 -14.36 -4.14 4.40
CA VAL A 135 -12.90 -4.00 4.49
C VAL A 135 -12.56 -2.53 4.35
N GLU A 136 -11.79 -2.00 5.28
CA GLU A 136 -11.26 -0.65 5.24
C GLU A 136 -9.73 -0.69 5.25
N VAL A 137 -9.11 0.19 4.46
CA VAL A 137 -7.67 0.42 4.51
C VAL A 137 -7.44 1.92 4.70
N ASN A 138 -6.66 2.28 5.71
CA ASN A 138 -6.25 3.66 5.98
C ASN A 138 -4.74 3.81 5.82
N TYR A 139 -4.31 4.87 5.12
CA TYR A 139 -2.92 5.23 4.89
C TYR A 139 -2.64 6.63 5.43
N PHE A 140 -1.57 6.78 6.21
CA PHE A 140 -1.11 8.08 6.70
C PHE A 140 0.39 8.04 6.97
N THR A 141 1.04 9.20 6.96
CA THR A 141 2.44 9.33 7.37
C THR A 141 2.52 9.47 8.89
N VAL A 142 3.46 8.77 9.53
CA VAL A 142 3.57 8.74 11.01
C VAL A 142 4.21 10.04 11.53
N PRO A 143 3.49 10.86 12.32
CA PRO A 143 4.02 12.11 12.81
C PRO A 143 4.82 11.97 14.10
N ASN A 144 5.71 12.93 14.36
CA ASN A 144 6.49 13.08 15.61
C ASN A 144 7.41 11.89 15.97
N GLU A 145 7.77 11.05 14.99
CA GLU A 145 8.76 10.00 15.16
C GLU A 145 10.14 10.42 14.66
N SER A 146 11.20 9.80 15.18
CA SER A 146 12.59 10.07 14.75
C SER A 146 12.96 9.41 13.41
N PHE A 147 11.96 8.91 12.67
CA PHE A 147 12.09 8.26 11.37
C PHE A 147 10.88 8.56 10.49
N ALA A 148 11.06 8.41 9.17
CA ALA A 148 9.95 8.49 8.23
C ALA A 148 9.25 7.13 8.12
N ALA A 149 7.92 7.11 8.19
CA ALA A 149 7.13 5.90 8.01
C ALA A 149 5.75 6.17 7.39
N LEU A 150 5.35 5.26 6.49
CA LEU A 150 3.98 5.13 6.03
C LEU A 150 3.29 4.09 6.91
N ALA A 151 2.27 4.51 7.65
CA ALA A 151 1.38 3.59 8.34
C ALA A 151 0.26 3.15 7.40
N ARG A 152 -0.11 1.87 7.51
CA ARG A 152 -1.24 1.27 6.83
C ARG A 152 -2.02 0.44 7.84
N THR A 153 -3.29 0.77 8.04
CA THR A 153 -4.21 0.00 8.91
C THR A 153 -5.22 -0.71 8.03
N VAL A 154 -5.47 -1.99 8.28
CA VAL A 154 -6.49 -2.78 7.58
C VAL A 154 -7.51 -3.29 8.58
N THR A 155 -8.76 -2.90 8.41
CA THR A 155 -9.86 -3.25 9.30
C THR A 155 -10.83 -4.15 8.56
N LEU A 156 -11.14 -5.32 9.13
CA LEU A 156 -12.19 -6.20 8.62
C LEU A 156 -13.36 -6.21 9.60
N SER A 157 -14.52 -5.79 9.12
CA SER A 157 -15.74 -5.70 9.91
C SER A 157 -16.76 -6.73 9.45
N ASN A 158 -17.20 -7.60 10.37
CA ASN A 158 -18.34 -8.48 10.13
C ASN A 158 -19.64 -7.67 10.31
N ILE A 159 -20.24 -7.29 9.19
CA ILE A 159 -21.51 -6.55 9.15
C ILE A 159 -22.73 -7.48 9.06
N SER A 160 -22.51 -8.80 9.20
CA SER A 160 -23.57 -9.80 9.24
C SER A 160 -23.98 -10.14 10.67
N ARG A 161 -25.11 -10.83 10.82
CA ARG A 161 -25.56 -11.37 12.12
C ARG A 161 -24.92 -12.71 12.47
N LYS A 162 -24.08 -13.27 11.61
CA LYS A 162 -23.48 -14.60 11.78
C LYS A 162 -21.98 -14.48 11.99
N PRO A 163 -21.36 -15.32 12.82
CA PRO A 163 -19.90 -15.33 12.94
C PRO A 163 -19.26 -15.67 11.59
N LEU A 164 -18.18 -14.96 11.27
CA LEU A 164 -17.35 -15.22 10.09
C LEU A 164 -16.03 -15.85 10.55
N ASN A 165 -15.58 -16.88 9.82
CA ASN A 165 -14.26 -17.46 9.99
C ASN A 165 -13.43 -17.08 8.77
N ALA A 166 -12.38 -16.31 9.01
CA ALA A 166 -11.52 -15.73 7.98
C ALA A 166 -10.05 -15.99 8.31
N GLU A 167 -9.27 -16.33 7.29
CA GLU A 167 -7.81 -16.28 7.31
C GLU A 167 -7.35 -15.17 6.36
N ILE A 168 -6.41 -14.34 6.80
CA ILE A 168 -6.05 -13.10 6.10
C ILE A 168 -4.56 -13.14 5.77
N LEU A 169 -4.21 -12.76 4.54
CA LEU A 169 -2.85 -12.47 4.11
C LEU A 169 -2.81 -11.05 3.59
N ASP A 170 -1.97 -10.22 4.18
CA ASP A 170 -1.96 -8.79 3.93
C ASP A 170 -0.53 -8.22 3.93
N GLY A 171 -0.26 -7.27 3.04
CA GLY A 171 1.04 -6.62 2.96
C GLY A 171 1.38 -6.02 1.60
N THR A 172 2.62 -5.58 1.45
CA THR A 172 3.19 -5.15 0.16
C THR A 172 3.99 -6.31 -0.47
N PRO A 173 3.86 -6.56 -1.78
CA PRO A 173 4.60 -7.62 -2.46
C PRO A 173 6.09 -7.31 -2.62
N LEU A 174 6.48 -6.03 -2.52
CA LEU A 174 7.85 -5.58 -2.72
C LEU A 174 8.23 -4.51 -1.69
N ILE A 175 9.42 -4.66 -1.12
CA ILE A 175 10.12 -3.63 -0.35
C ILE A 175 11.52 -3.52 -0.95
N ILE A 176 11.88 -2.31 -1.37
CA ILE A 176 13.20 -2.04 -1.93
C ILE A 176 14.17 -1.78 -0.78
N PRO A 177 15.30 -2.48 -0.71
CA PRO A 177 16.36 -2.19 0.26
C PRO A 177 16.93 -0.78 0.11
N TYR A 178 17.30 -0.16 1.22
CA TYR A 178 18.02 1.12 1.18
C TYR A 178 19.35 0.98 0.42
N GLY A 179 19.72 2.01 -0.35
CA GLY A 179 20.91 2.02 -1.19
C GLY A 179 20.65 1.64 -2.65
N VAL A 180 19.48 1.06 -2.96
CA VAL A 180 19.11 0.78 -4.35
C VAL A 180 18.61 2.06 -5.02
N SER A 181 19.45 2.68 -5.85
CA SER A 181 19.09 3.89 -6.60
C SER A 181 18.05 3.62 -7.69
N ASN A 182 17.42 4.68 -8.21
CA ASN A 182 16.46 4.56 -9.30
C ASN A 182 17.13 4.05 -10.59
N PHE A 183 18.42 4.34 -10.79
CA PHE A 183 19.18 3.79 -11.93
C PHE A 183 19.20 2.26 -11.88
N PHE A 184 19.56 1.67 -10.73
CA PHE A 184 19.58 0.22 -10.59
C PHE A 184 18.20 -0.40 -10.80
N LEU A 185 17.14 0.19 -10.25
CA LEU A 185 15.78 -0.31 -10.45
C LEU A 185 15.34 -0.31 -11.91
N GLN A 186 15.67 0.74 -12.66
CA GLN A 186 15.22 0.90 -14.04
C GLN A 186 16.11 0.18 -15.06
N LYS A 187 17.39 -0.02 -14.77
CA LYS A 187 18.38 -0.49 -15.74
C LYS A 187 19.04 -1.81 -15.38
N MET A 188 19.16 -2.14 -14.09
CA MET A 188 20.00 -3.24 -13.60
C MET A 188 19.34 -4.00 -12.44
N ARG A 189 18.00 -4.15 -12.47
CA ARG A 189 17.22 -4.66 -11.34
C ARG A 189 17.66 -6.05 -10.89
N ARG A 190 17.91 -6.95 -11.84
CA ARG A 190 18.37 -8.32 -11.55
C ARG A 190 19.78 -8.32 -10.95
N THR A 191 20.65 -7.43 -11.41
CA THR A 191 22.03 -7.35 -10.93
C THR A 191 22.03 -6.93 -9.47
N VAL A 192 21.36 -5.82 -9.12
CA VAL A 192 21.40 -5.25 -7.77
C VAL A 192 20.86 -6.19 -6.68
N GLU A 193 20.04 -7.19 -7.04
CA GLU A 193 19.56 -8.24 -6.11
C GLU A 193 20.70 -8.99 -5.41
N ALA A 194 21.85 -9.18 -6.06
CA ALA A 194 22.99 -9.88 -5.45
C ALA A 194 23.61 -9.13 -4.25
N TRP A 195 23.32 -7.84 -4.10
CA TRP A 195 23.79 -7.00 -2.99
C TRP A 195 22.74 -6.80 -1.90
N MET A 196 21.49 -7.20 -2.16
CA MET A 196 20.38 -7.01 -1.23
C MET A 196 20.49 -7.93 -0.03
N ARG A 197 20.28 -7.36 1.16
CA ARG A 197 20.28 -8.10 2.41
C ARG A 197 19.08 -7.70 3.26
N VAL A 198 18.51 -8.71 3.91
CA VAL A 198 17.49 -8.53 4.95
C VAL A 198 18.05 -9.07 6.26
N GLU A 199 18.08 -8.21 7.26
CA GLU A 199 18.54 -8.54 8.61
C GLU A 199 17.35 -8.48 9.58
N ASN A 200 17.57 -8.91 10.82
CA ASN A 200 16.61 -8.72 11.93
C ASN A 200 15.24 -9.42 11.79
N ILE A 201 15.13 -10.42 10.90
CA ILE A 201 13.91 -11.22 10.68
C ILE A 201 13.45 -11.90 11.98
N GLN A 202 14.39 -12.46 12.75
CA GLN A 202 14.08 -13.17 14.01
C GLN A 202 13.46 -12.28 15.09
N LYS A 203 13.63 -10.95 15.00
CA LYS A 203 13.02 -9.99 15.92
C LYS A 203 11.70 -9.41 15.41
N HIS A 204 11.13 -10.00 14.34
CA HIS A 204 9.91 -9.52 13.69
C HIS A 204 9.98 -8.05 13.22
N ALA A 205 11.18 -7.58 12.91
CA ALA A 205 11.43 -6.23 12.42
C ALA A 205 12.47 -6.26 11.28
N PRO A 206 12.13 -6.84 10.11
CA PRO A 206 13.04 -6.94 8.99
C PRO A 206 13.65 -5.58 8.60
N PHE A 207 14.97 -5.56 8.41
CA PHE A 207 15.75 -4.39 8.04
C PHE A 207 16.40 -4.63 6.67
N TYR A 208 16.03 -3.83 5.68
CA TYR A 208 16.35 -4.01 4.26
C TYR A 208 17.40 -2.99 3.81
N ARG A 209 18.58 -3.47 3.44
CA ARG A 209 19.67 -2.62 2.92
C ARG A 209 20.54 -3.34 1.90
N LEU A 210 21.32 -2.59 1.14
CA LEU A 210 22.52 -3.11 0.50
C LEU A 210 23.67 -3.19 1.52
N ASN A 211 24.59 -4.14 1.38
CA ASN A 211 25.78 -4.19 2.24
C ASN A 211 26.77 -3.05 1.90
N VAL A 212 26.93 -2.78 0.61
CA VAL A 212 27.87 -1.81 0.04
C VAL A 212 27.22 -1.08 -1.12
N ASP A 213 27.66 0.14 -1.41
CA ASP A 213 27.26 0.87 -2.62
C ASP A 213 27.81 0.14 -3.86
N PRO A 214 26.94 -0.31 -4.79
CA PRO A 214 27.36 -0.98 -6.02
C PRO A 214 27.86 0.01 -7.11
N SER A 215 28.37 1.18 -6.72
CA SER A 215 29.01 2.15 -7.60
C SER A 215 30.31 1.61 -8.22
N ASP A 216 30.55 1.98 -9.48
CA ASP A 216 31.76 1.61 -10.22
C ASP A 216 32.95 2.53 -9.84
N ILE A 217 33.46 2.33 -8.62
CA ILE A 217 34.61 3.05 -8.06
C ILE A 217 35.53 2.04 -7.34
N SER A 218 36.80 2.42 -7.14
CA SER A 218 37.79 1.54 -6.50
C SER A 218 37.59 1.37 -4.99
N GLU A 219 36.92 2.32 -4.34
CA GLU A 219 36.71 2.32 -2.90
C GLU A 219 35.38 1.68 -2.53
N THR A 220 35.38 0.79 -1.53
CA THR A 220 34.15 0.18 -1.02
C THR A 220 33.49 1.10 -0.01
N ALA A 221 32.30 1.60 -0.32
CA ALA A 221 31.47 2.34 0.61
C ALA A 221 30.41 1.43 1.27
N PHE A 222 30.44 1.33 2.60
CA PHE A 222 29.46 0.54 3.35
C PHE A 222 28.19 1.35 3.62
N ILE A 223 27.03 0.68 3.56
CA ILE A 223 25.72 1.28 3.82
C ILE A 223 25.23 0.82 5.20
N ASN A 224 24.96 1.77 6.09
CA ASN A 224 24.50 1.49 7.46
C ASN A 224 23.01 1.76 7.65
N GLU A 225 22.41 2.57 6.78
CA GLU A 225 20.99 2.86 6.76
C GLU A 225 20.18 1.71 6.14
N GLY A 226 18.89 1.68 6.42
CA GLY A 226 18.01 0.63 5.96
C GLY A 226 16.54 1.04 6.02
N ASN A 227 15.75 0.40 5.17
CA ASN A 227 14.30 0.45 5.25
C ASN A 227 13.83 -0.64 6.23
N PHE A 228 12.66 -0.48 6.84
CA PHE A 228 12.11 -1.49 7.75
C PHE A 228 10.62 -1.72 7.49
N TYR A 229 10.12 -2.86 7.97
CA TYR A 229 8.70 -3.21 7.91
C TYR A 229 8.26 -3.82 9.23
N LEU A 230 7.15 -3.33 9.78
CA LEU A 230 6.55 -3.83 11.02
C LEU A 230 5.08 -4.10 10.76
N ALA A 231 4.59 -5.18 11.34
CA ALA A 231 3.18 -5.53 11.34
C ALA A 231 2.79 -6.02 12.72
N SER A 232 1.64 -5.58 13.20
CA SER A 232 1.04 -6.01 14.45
C SER A 232 -0.46 -6.16 14.26
N LEU A 233 -1.06 -7.11 14.97
CA LEU A 233 -2.51 -7.20 15.09
C LEU A 233 -2.92 -6.51 16.40
N THR A 234 -3.89 -5.61 16.30
CA THR A 234 -4.54 -5.00 17.47
C THR A 234 -5.94 -5.58 17.60
N ASP A 235 -6.24 -6.11 18.79
CA ASP A 235 -7.58 -6.58 19.16
C ASP A 235 -8.52 -5.43 19.54
#